data_AF-A0A922YW01-F1
#
_entry.id   AF-A0A922YW01-F1
#
_cell.length_a   1.000
_cell.length_b   1.000
_cell.length_c   1.000
_cell.angle_alpha   90.00
_cell.angle_beta   90.00
_cell.angle_gamma   90.00
#
_symmetry.space_group_name_H-M   'P 1'
#
loop_
_entity.id
_entity.type
_entity.pdbx_description
1 polymer ?
#
loop_
_entity_poly.entity_id
_entity_poly.type
_entity_poly.pdbx_seq_one_letter_code
_entity_poly.pdbx_strand_id
1 'polypeptide(L)' 'MKVITADEAGALIPDDATIFLGGLAVTSLPEEVLQGVERTFLSSGHPRNVTTWACG' A
#
# COMPACT_ATOMS: atom_id res chain seq x y z
N MET A 1 14.90 -13.04 -4.93
CA MET A 1 13.97 -11.90 -5.14
C MET A 1 12.70 -12.45 -5.77
N LYS A 2 11.53 -12.16 -5.19
CA LYS A 2 10.23 -12.56 -5.76
C LYS A 2 9.63 -11.35 -6.47
N VAL A 3 9.17 -11.52 -7.70
CA VAL A 3 8.41 -10.51 -8.44
C VAL A 3 6.94 -10.83 -8.27
N ILE A 4 6.16 -9.83 -7.88
CA ILE A 4 4.71 -9.92 -7.67
C ILE A 4 4.04 -8.71 -8.32
N THR A 5 2.75 -8.86 -8.59
CA THR A 5 1.86 -7.79 -9.06
C THR A 5 1.50 -6.82 -7.93
N ALA A 6 0.96 -5.66 -8.29
CA ALA A 6 0.46 -4.69 -7.32
C ALA A 6 -0.70 -5.25 -6.47
N ASP A 7 -1.60 -6.03 -7.06
CA ASP A 7 -2.75 -6.62 -6.35
C ASP A 7 -2.29 -7.67 -5.34
N GLU A 8 -1.30 -8.48 -5.72
CA GLU A 8 -0.65 -9.41 -4.78
C GLU A 8 0.05 -8.65 -3.65
N ALA A 9 0.65 -7.48 -3.92
CA ALA A 9 1.25 -6.65 -2.87
C ALA A 9 0.19 -6.05 -1.92
N GLY A 10 -0.93 -5.56 -2.46
CA GLY A 10 -2.05 -5.04 -1.66
C GLY A 10 -2.65 -6.10 -0.74
N ALA A 11 -2.78 -7.34 -1.22
CA ALA A 11 -3.27 -8.48 -0.44
C ALA A 11 -2.35 -8.92 0.70
N LEU A 12 -1.09 -8.46 0.74
CA LEU A 12 -0.16 -8.77 1.84
C LEU A 12 -0.29 -7.83 3.04
N ILE A 13 -1.01 -6.70 2.90
CA ILE A 13 -1.17 -5.72 3.97
C ILE A 13 -2.33 -6.18 4.88
N PRO A 14 -2.08 -6.45 6.17
CA PRO A 14 -3.15 -6.81 7.10
C PRO A 14 -3.91 -5.57 7.60
N ASP A 15 -5.08 -5.81 8.21
CA ASP A 15 -5.77 -4.81 9.02
C ASP A 15 -4.85 -4.27 10.13
N ASP A 16 -5.08 -3.02 10.52
CA ASP A 16 -4.35 -2.30 11.58
C ASP A 16 -2.84 -2.10 11.31
N ALA A 17 -2.36 -2.35 10.09
CA ALA A 17 -0.97 -2.14 9.71
C ALA A 17 -0.55 -0.64 9.71
N THR A 18 0.69 -0.36 10.09
CA THR A 18 1.34 0.93 9.80
C THR A 18 2.17 0.83 8.52
N ILE A 19 1.82 1.64 7.52
CA ILE A 19 2.47 1.68 6.21
C ILE A 19 3.43 2.87 6.16
N PHE A 20 4.71 2.61 5.90
CA PHE A 20 5.67 3.67 5.59
C PHE A 20 5.57 4.05 4.10
N LEU A 21 5.28 5.33 3.84
CA LEU A 21 5.25 5.90 2.50
C LEU A 21 6.62 6.55 2.23
N GLY A 22 7.42 5.87 1.42
CA GLY A 22 8.68 6.40 0.92
C GLY A 22 8.47 7.51 -0.12
N GLY A 23 9.50 8.35 -0.27
CA GLY A 23 9.48 9.49 -1.19
C GLY A 23 9.29 10.84 -0.48
N LEU A 24 9.62 11.93 -1.17
CA LEU A 24 9.50 13.30 -0.68
C LEU A 24 8.74 14.12 -1.72
N ALA A 25 7.73 14.88 -1.27
CA ALA A 25 6.89 15.70 -2.16
C ALA A 25 6.39 14.92 -3.38
N VAL A 26 5.93 13.68 -3.17
CA VAL A 26 5.43 12.73 -4.20
C VAL A 26 6.52 12.20 -5.15
N THR A 27 7.76 12.67 -5.06
CA THR A 27 8.86 12.08 -5.83
C THR A 27 9.22 10.73 -5.25
N SER A 28 9.35 9.70 -6.09
CA SER A 28 9.66 8.30 -5.73
C SER A 28 8.63 7.58 -4.85
N LEU A 29 7.39 8.07 -4.86
CA LEU A 29 6.27 7.34 -4.26
C LEU A 29 6.04 6.03 -5.04
N PRO A 30 5.73 4.90 -4.40
CA PRO A 30 5.43 3.66 -5.11
C PRO A 30 3.96 3.63 -5.59
N GLU A 31 3.61 4.43 -6.60
CA GLU A 31 2.20 4.66 -6.97
C GLU A 31 1.46 3.38 -7.37
N GLU A 32 2.09 2.50 -8.15
CA GLU A 32 1.49 1.23 -8.57
C GLU A 32 1.13 0.33 -7.38
N VAL A 33 1.95 0.33 -6.32
CA VAL A 33 1.66 -0.46 -5.11
C VAL A 33 0.45 0.13 -4.40
N LEU A 34 0.36 1.46 -4.28
CA LEU A 34 -0.79 2.14 -3.66
C LEU A 34 -2.10 1.86 -4.41
N GLN A 35 -2.07 1.84 -5.74
CA GLN A 35 -3.23 1.44 -6.54
C GLN A 35 -3.60 -0.03 -6.32
N GLY A 36 -2.63 -0.91 -6.08
CA GLY A 36 -2.87 -2.29 -5.66
C GLY A 36 -3.64 -2.35 -4.35
N VAL A 37 -3.19 -1.60 -3.33
CA VAL A 37 -3.89 -1.50 -2.03
C VAL A 37 -5.31 -0.98 -2.19
N GLU A 38 -5.52 0.05 -3.03
CA GLU A 38 -6.85 0.59 -3.33
C GLU A 38 -7.77 -0.48 -3.92
N ARG A 39 -7.32 -1.21 -4.95
CA ARG A 39 -8.12 -2.29 -5.57
C ARG A 39 -8.42 -3.42 -4.58
N THR A 40 -7.48 -3.79 -3.71
CA THR A 40 -7.72 -4.77 -2.64
C THR A 40 -8.81 -4.30 -1.68
N PHE A 41 -8.77 -3.03 -1.26
CA PHE A 41 -9.80 -2.46 -0.39
C PHE A 41 -11.17 -2.39 -1.06
N LEU A 42 -11.24 -1.92 -2.30
CA LEU A 42 -12.50 -1.81 -3.03
C LEU A 42 -13.16 -3.18 -3.28
N SER A 43 -12.37 -4.23 -3.49
CA SER A 43 -12.88 -5.58 -3.79
C SER A 43 -13.25 -6.39 -2.54
N SER A 44 -12.50 -6.23 -1.44
CA SER A 44 -12.65 -7.08 -0.24
C SER A 44 -13.15 -6.34 1.00
N GLY A 45 -13.05 -5.00 1.01
CA GLY A 45 -13.25 -4.18 2.20
C GLY A 45 -12.08 -4.22 3.20
N HIS A 46 -10.94 -4.80 2.82
CA HIS A 46 -9.70 -4.91 3.61
C HIS A 46 -8.48 -4.47 2.77
N PRO A 47 -7.39 -3.93 3.36
CA PRO A 47 -7.17 -3.76 4.79
C PRO A 47 -7.92 -2.57 5.41
N ARG A 48 -8.25 -2.66 6.70
CA ARG A 48 -8.91 -1.61 7.49
C ARG A 48 -7.99 -1.02 8.54
N ASN A 49 -8.31 0.20 8.99
CA ASN A 49 -7.62 0.90 10.08
C ASN A 49 -6.11 1.03 9.88
N VAL A 50 -5.65 1.08 8.63
CA VAL A 50 -4.22 1.30 8.36
C VAL A 50 -3.82 2.70 8.80
N THR A 51 -2.64 2.83 9.36
CA THR A 51 -2.00 4.10 9.65
C THR A 51 -0.87 4.33 8.66
N THR A 52 -0.61 5.59 8.30
CA THR A 52 0.50 5.92 7.40
C THR A 52 1.54 6.76 8.13
N TRP A 53 2.80 6.50 7.83
CA TRP A 53 3.90 7.38 8.18
C TRP A 53 4.58 7.83 6.90
N ALA A 54 4.70 9.14 6.69
CA ALA A 54 5.46 9.72 5.61
C ALA A 54 6.56 10.59 6.22
N CYS A 55 7.78 10.48 5.69
CA CYS A 55 8.88 11.38 6.05
C CYS A 55 8.96 12.48 5.00
N GLY A 56 8.49 13.68 5.36
CA GLY A 56 8.53 14.87 4.52
C GLY A 56 8.31 16.12 5.34
#